data_AF-A0A966X4V5-F1
#
_entry.id   AF-A0A966X4V5-F1
#
_cell.length_a   1.000
_cell.length_b   1.000
_cell.length_c   1.000
_cell.angle_alpha   90.00
_cell.angle_beta   90.00
_cell.angle_gamma   90.00
#
_symmetry.space_group_name_H-M   'P 1'
#
loop_
_entity.id
_entity.type
_entity.pdbx_description
1 polymer ?
#
loop_
_entity_poly.entity_id
_entity_poly.type
_entity_poly.pdbx_seq_one_letter_code
_entity_poly.pdbx_strand_id
1 'polypeptide(L)'
;MIIGVTIVSSLLALAIFLKWGSLNSDLGQLIRPSDQLKWYQANEAFKRDFPQLQQTAIVVLRGSDAAEVSRATQAMHDRLKTEAGFASVFAPTIDPYIERHRLHFLSKDQLAAWQKGADYTYGAVLRLADETSLENFAFTLTDFVSANPGQPLPVALDTLLEVLEGAPDAYFSTF
;
A
#
# COMPACT_ATOMS: atom_id res chain seq x y z
N MET A 1 -37.40 56.49 -5.81
CA MET A 1 -37.60 55.69 -4.57
C MET A 1 -37.25 54.22 -4.76
N ILE A 2 -37.67 53.57 -5.85
CA ILE A 2 -37.44 52.13 -6.09
C ILE A 2 -35.95 51.76 -6.18
N ILE A 3 -35.13 52.54 -6.91
CA ILE A 3 -33.70 52.26 -7.10
C ILE A 3 -32.92 52.24 -5.77
N GLY A 4 -33.18 53.20 -4.88
CA GLY A 4 -32.52 53.26 -3.57
C GLY A 4 -32.86 52.06 -2.68
N VAL A 5 -34.11 51.62 -2.70
CA VAL A 5 -34.58 50.44 -1.94
C VAL A 5 -33.94 49.16 -2.49
N THR A 6 -33.78 49.03 -3.81
CA THR A 6 -33.11 47.87 -4.43
C THR A 6 -31.63 47.81 -4.04
N ILE A 7 -30.92 48.94 -4.07
CA ILE A 7 -29.50 48.99 -3.69
C ILE A 7 -29.32 48.58 -2.22
N VAL A 8 -30.12 49.15 -1.32
CA VAL A 8 -30.06 48.81 0.11
C VAL A 8 -30.37 47.33 0.36
N SER A 9 -31.39 46.79 -0.32
CA SER A 9 -31.77 45.37 -0.21
C SER A 9 -30.67 44.44 -0.73
N SER A 10 -30.02 44.78 -1.84
CA SER A 10 -28.91 44.01 -2.40
C SER A 10 -27.68 44.02 -1.49
N LEU A 11 -27.34 45.18 -0.91
CA LEU A 11 -26.24 45.29 0.04
C LEU A 11 -26.53 44.51 1.33
N LEU A 12 -27.78 44.53 1.80
CA LEU A 12 -28.20 43.75 2.96
C LEU A 12 -28.14 42.25 2.65
N ALA A 13 -28.65 41.80 1.51
CA ALA A 13 -28.58 40.40 1.08
C ALA A 13 -27.13 39.92 0.96
N LEU A 14 -26.24 40.76 0.41
CA LEU A 14 -24.81 40.47 0.34
C LEU A 14 -24.18 40.35 1.73
N ALA A 15 -24.49 41.27 2.65
CA ALA A 15 -23.97 41.21 4.02
C ALA A 15 -24.45 39.95 4.76
N ILE A 16 -25.70 39.54 4.56
CA ILE A 16 -26.28 38.30 5.10
C ILE A 16 -25.55 37.08 4.51
N PHE A 17 -25.36 37.04 3.19
CA PHE A 17 -24.65 35.95 2.52
C PHE A 17 -23.19 35.85 2.92
N LEU A 18 -22.47 36.97 3.07
CA LEU A 18 -21.09 36.97 3.54
C LEU A 18 -20.96 36.50 5.00
N LYS A 19 -21.98 36.73 5.82
CA LYS A 19 -21.97 36.33 7.24
C LYS A 19 -22.40 34.88 7.47
N TRP A 20 -23.37 34.38 6.70
CA TRP A 20 -24.01 33.08 6.95
C TRP A 20 -24.03 32.14 5.75
N GLY A 21 -23.51 32.57 4.61
CA GLY A 21 -23.33 31.71 3.45
C GLY A 21 -22.29 30.63 3.75
N SER A 22 -22.73 29.38 3.74
CA SER A 22 -21.86 28.22 3.82
C SER A 22 -22.23 27.24 2.72
N LEU A 23 -21.24 26.71 2.02
CA LEU A 23 -21.41 25.58 1.11
C LEU A 23 -21.06 24.31 1.88
N ASN A 24 -21.99 23.36 1.94
CA ASN A 24 -21.73 22.04 2.49
C ASN A 24 -21.60 21.04 1.34
N SER A 25 -20.44 20.39 1.23
CA SER A 25 -20.17 19.33 0.24
C SER A 25 -20.39 17.92 0.80
N ASP A 26 -20.91 17.78 2.01
CA ASP A 26 -21.23 16.50 2.62
C ASP A 26 -22.37 15.79 1.87
N LEU A 27 -21.99 14.80 1.06
CA LEU A 27 -22.92 13.97 0.30
C LEU A 27 -23.88 13.18 1.19
N GLY A 28 -23.52 12.93 2.46
CA GLY A 28 -24.38 12.24 3.42
C GLY A 28 -25.58 13.07 3.86
N GLN A 29 -25.55 14.39 3.67
CA GLN A 29 -26.66 15.30 4.00
C GLN A 29 -27.54 15.63 2.79
N LEU A 30 -27.14 15.20 1.59
CA LEU A 30 -27.85 15.47 0.34
C LEU A 30 -29.20 14.73 0.29
N ILE A 31 -29.26 13.53 0.86
CA ILE A 31 -30.45 12.70 0.92
C ILE A 31 -30.79 12.49 2.39
N ARG A 32 -32.07 12.61 2.76
CA ARG A 32 -32.58 12.31 4.11
C ARG A 32 -33.44 11.04 4.04
N PRO A 33 -32.86 9.86 4.25
CA PRO A 33 -33.60 8.61 4.26
C PRO A 33 -34.55 8.57 5.46
N SER A 34 -35.64 7.81 5.35
CA SER A 34 -36.50 7.55 6.51
C SER A 34 -35.76 6.69 7.53
N ASP A 35 -35.93 7.01 8.81
CA ASP A 35 -35.41 6.23 9.94
C ASP A 35 -35.93 4.79 9.99
N GLN A 36 -36.97 4.45 9.22
CA GLN A 36 -37.51 3.09 9.12
C GLN A 36 -36.69 2.18 8.19
N LEU A 37 -35.75 2.75 7.41
CA LEU A 37 -34.94 1.99 6.46
C LEU A 37 -33.80 1.27 7.19
N LYS A 38 -33.80 -0.06 7.11
CA LYS A 38 -32.79 -0.92 7.78
C LYS A 38 -31.35 -0.58 7.42
N TRP A 39 -31.08 -0.25 6.14
CA TRP A 39 -29.73 0.11 5.70
C TRP A 39 -29.25 1.42 6.33
N TYR A 40 -30.16 2.38 6.52
CA TYR A 40 -29.83 3.68 7.12
C TYR A 40 -29.51 3.51 8.60
N GLN A 41 -30.33 2.75 9.33
CA GLN A 41 -30.06 2.40 10.73
C GLN A 41 -28.71 1.68 10.90
N ALA A 42 -28.39 0.74 10.01
CA ALA A 42 -27.11 0.03 10.02
C ALA A 42 -25.93 0.97 9.76
N ASN A 43 -26.07 1.90 8.83
CA ASN A 43 -25.06 2.91 8.52
C ASN A 43 -24.84 3.88 9.70
N GLU A 44 -25.90 4.37 10.34
CA GLU A 44 -25.79 5.23 11.52
C GLU A 44 -25.20 4.48 12.73
N ALA A 45 -25.54 3.20 12.91
CA ALA A 45 -24.89 2.35 13.91
C ALA A 45 -23.39 2.19 13.61
N PHE A 46 -23.01 1.90 12.36
CA PHE A 46 -21.61 1.80 11.96
C PHE A 46 -20.83 3.11 12.21
N LYS A 47 -21.39 4.26 11.83
CA LYS A 47 -20.79 5.57 12.09
C LYS A 47 -20.55 5.80 13.58
N ARG A 48 -21.52 5.46 14.42
CA ARG A 48 -21.44 5.61 15.87
C ARG A 48 -20.40 4.68 16.48
N ASP A 49 -20.35 3.43 16.02
CA ASP A 49 -19.53 2.39 16.62
C ASP A 49 -18.07 2.44 16.11
N PHE A 50 -17.83 3.02 14.92
CA PHE A 50 -16.52 3.18 14.28
C PHE A 50 -16.25 4.62 13.82
N PRO A 51 -16.27 5.62 14.72
CA PRO A 51 -16.12 7.03 14.37
C PRO A 51 -14.80 7.33 13.64
N GLN A 52 -13.73 6.60 13.95
CA GLN A 52 -12.42 6.74 13.32
C GLN A 52 -12.44 6.44 11.81
N LEU A 53 -13.38 5.61 11.33
CA LEU A 53 -13.46 5.22 9.92
C LEU A 53 -14.21 6.25 9.05
N GLN A 54 -14.96 7.17 9.65
CA GLN A 54 -15.77 8.14 8.90
C GLN A 54 -14.93 9.14 8.10
N GLN A 55 -13.75 9.51 8.62
CA GLN A 55 -12.85 10.50 8.02
C GLN A 55 -11.47 9.91 7.72
N THR A 56 -11.39 8.59 7.52
CA THR A 56 -10.13 7.94 7.12
C THR A 56 -9.80 8.30 5.68
N ALA A 57 -8.66 8.95 5.48
CA ALA A 57 -8.08 9.16 4.15
C ALA A 57 -7.27 7.93 3.74
N ILE A 58 -7.45 7.49 2.49
CA ILE A 58 -6.68 6.39 1.91
C ILE A 58 -5.68 7.00 0.93
N VAL A 59 -4.40 6.68 1.13
CA VAL A 59 -3.31 7.08 0.23
C VAL A 59 -2.75 5.82 -0.43
N VAL A 60 -2.60 5.88 -1.75
CA VAL A 60 -2.04 4.79 -2.55
C VAL A 60 -0.74 5.27 -3.17
N LEU A 61 0.37 4.58 -2.87
CA LEU A 61 1.66 4.80 -3.51
C LEU A 61 1.79 3.80 -4.65
N ARG A 62 2.26 4.30 -5.81
CA ARG A 62 2.50 3.49 -7.00
C ARG A 62 3.91 3.72 -7.50
N GLY A 63 4.57 2.64 -7.87
CA GLY A 63 5.88 2.61 -8.51
C GLY A 63 6.03 1.34 -9.35
N SER A 64 7.13 1.23 -10.09
CA SER A 64 7.48 0.04 -10.87
C SER A 64 8.10 -1.06 -10.02
N ASP A 65 8.73 -0.70 -8.89
CA ASP A 65 9.39 -1.64 -7.97
C ASP A 65 8.66 -1.72 -6.62
N ALA A 66 8.39 -2.95 -6.17
CA ALA A 66 7.69 -3.20 -4.91
C ALA A 66 8.54 -2.83 -3.69
N ALA A 67 9.87 -3.03 -3.75
CA ALA A 67 10.75 -2.70 -2.64
C ALA A 67 10.89 -1.19 -2.46
N GLU A 68 11.00 -0.44 -3.56
CA GLU A 68 10.98 1.02 -3.59
C GLU A 68 9.66 1.57 -3.06
N VAL A 69 8.52 1.04 -3.53
CA VAL A 69 7.20 1.45 -3.03
C VAL A 69 7.07 1.17 -1.53
N SER A 70 7.60 0.05 -1.04
CA SER A 70 7.58 -0.28 0.39
C SER A 70 8.43 0.71 1.21
N ARG A 71 9.64 1.05 0.73
CA ARG A 71 10.50 2.07 1.37
C ARG A 71 9.85 3.45 1.37
N ALA A 72 9.24 3.85 0.25
CA ALA A 72 8.51 5.11 0.14
C ALA A 72 7.29 5.15 1.07
N THR A 73 6.58 4.03 1.19
CA THR A 73 5.44 3.88 2.11
C THR A 73 5.89 4.02 3.56
N GLN A 74 7.01 3.40 3.94
CA GLN A 74 7.60 3.52 5.28
C GLN A 74 7.98 4.97 5.58
N ALA A 75 8.71 5.64 4.68
CA ALA A 75 9.11 7.03 4.86
C ALA A 75 7.90 7.98 5.00
N MET A 76 6.85 7.77 4.21
CA MET A 76 5.61 8.53 4.29
C MET A 76 4.85 8.24 5.60
N HIS A 77 4.75 6.98 6.00
CA HIS A 77 4.13 6.56 7.26
C HIS A 77 4.80 7.23 8.46
N ASP A 78 6.13 7.15 8.54
CA ASP A 78 6.91 7.74 9.63
C ASP A 78 6.71 9.26 9.70
N ARG A 79 6.69 9.94 8.56
CA ARG A 79 6.43 11.38 8.49
C ARG A 79 5.03 11.72 8.98
N LEU A 80 4.00 11.10 8.41
CA LEU A 80 2.60 11.39 8.74
C LEU A 80 2.28 11.09 10.21
N LYS A 81 2.93 10.10 10.80
CA LYS A 81 2.77 9.75 12.22
C LYS A 81 3.24 10.86 13.16
N THR A 82 4.16 11.72 12.71
CA THR A 82 4.65 12.87 13.51
C THR A 82 3.82 14.14 13.35
N GLU A 83 2.91 14.18 12.37
CA GLU A 83 2.06 15.34 12.11
C GLU A 83 0.88 15.39 13.09
N ALA A 84 0.67 16.54 13.73
CA ALA A 84 -0.38 16.72 14.74
C ALA A 84 -1.82 16.62 14.17
N GLY A 85 -1.98 16.66 12.84
CA GLY A 85 -3.27 16.64 12.16
C GLY A 85 -3.93 15.26 12.05
N PHE A 86 -3.21 14.18 12.38
CA PHE A 86 -3.72 12.82 12.22
C PHE A 86 -3.80 12.10 13.57
N ALA A 87 -4.99 11.62 13.93
CA ALA A 87 -5.20 10.86 15.16
C ALA A 87 -4.51 9.48 15.12
N SER A 88 -4.45 8.85 13.94
CA SER A 88 -3.79 7.57 13.72
C SER A 88 -3.33 7.43 12.27
N VAL A 89 -2.14 6.86 12.08
CA VAL A 89 -1.59 6.54 10.76
C VAL A 89 -1.13 5.09 10.76
N PHE A 90 -1.65 4.30 9.82
CA PHE A 90 -1.32 2.89 9.66
C PHE A 90 -1.16 2.55 8.19
N ALA A 91 -0.33 1.56 7.90
CA ALA A 91 -0.07 1.08 6.55
C ALA A 91 0.00 -0.45 6.59
N PRO A 92 -1.07 -1.16 6.17
CA PRO A 92 -1.14 -2.62 6.28
C PRO A 92 -0.04 -3.37 5.53
N THR A 93 0.49 -2.77 4.46
CA THR A 93 1.50 -3.38 3.58
C THR A 93 2.89 -3.46 4.20
N ILE A 94 3.19 -2.61 5.18
CA ILE A 94 4.48 -2.55 5.89
C ILE A 94 4.35 -2.93 7.37
N ASP A 95 3.21 -3.53 7.74
CA ASP A 95 2.95 -3.91 9.12
C ASP A 95 3.90 -5.05 9.57
N PRO A 96 4.67 -4.88 10.66
CA PRO A 96 5.65 -5.88 11.09
C PRO A 96 5.05 -7.22 11.54
N TYR A 97 3.78 -7.25 11.96
CA TYR A 97 3.08 -8.49 12.25
C TYR A 97 2.73 -9.21 10.96
N ILE A 98 2.18 -8.51 9.97
CA ILE A 98 1.87 -9.12 8.66
C ILE A 98 3.15 -9.62 8.00
N GLU A 99 4.23 -8.82 7.98
CA GLU A 99 5.53 -9.17 7.40
C GLU A 99 6.06 -10.51 7.93
N ARG A 100 6.09 -10.67 9.25
CA ARG A 100 6.62 -11.87 9.91
C ARG A 100 5.76 -13.11 9.70
N HIS A 101 4.48 -12.94 9.40
CA HIS A 101 3.52 -14.03 9.30
C HIS A 101 2.95 -14.21 7.89
N ARG A 102 3.58 -13.62 6.85
CA ARG A 102 3.10 -13.69 5.45
C ARG A 102 2.75 -15.11 5.01
N LEU A 103 3.59 -16.09 5.37
CA LEU A 103 3.39 -17.50 5.02
C LEU A 103 2.12 -18.10 5.63
N HIS A 104 1.64 -17.60 6.76
CA HIS A 104 0.40 -18.07 7.39
C HIS A 104 -0.86 -17.66 6.63
N PHE A 105 -0.75 -16.68 5.73
CA PHE A 105 -1.86 -16.22 4.90
C PHE A 105 -1.94 -16.95 3.55
N LEU A 106 -0.96 -17.81 3.24
CA LEU A 106 -0.97 -18.60 2.01
C LEU A 106 -1.96 -19.77 2.13
N SER A 107 -2.62 -20.10 1.02
CA SER A 107 -3.34 -21.36 0.90
C SER A 107 -2.37 -22.55 0.96
N LYS A 108 -2.89 -23.76 1.17
CA LYS A 108 -2.05 -24.97 1.18
C LYS A 108 -1.28 -25.16 -0.12
N ASP A 109 -1.91 -24.88 -1.26
CA ASP A 109 -1.30 -25.03 -2.57
C ASP A 109 -0.21 -23.97 -2.80
N GLN A 110 -0.47 -22.72 -2.37
CA GLN A 110 0.52 -21.64 -2.41
C GLN A 110 1.72 -21.93 -1.51
N LEU A 111 1.48 -22.45 -0.31
CA LEU A 111 2.55 -22.82 0.61
C LEU A 111 3.41 -23.96 0.05
N ALA A 112 2.79 -24.97 -0.59
CA ALA A 112 3.52 -26.04 -1.25
C ALA A 112 4.35 -25.53 -2.44
N ALA A 113 3.81 -24.59 -3.23
CA ALA A 113 4.54 -23.94 -4.31
C ALA A 113 5.72 -23.11 -3.79
N TRP A 114 5.49 -22.32 -2.73
CA TRP A 114 6.54 -21.56 -2.05
C TRP A 114 7.64 -22.48 -1.52
N GLN A 115 7.28 -23.57 -0.85
CA GLN A 115 8.24 -24.56 -0.35
C GLN A 115 9.07 -25.15 -1.49
N LYS A 116 8.45 -25.54 -2.59
CA LYS A 116 9.17 -26.08 -3.75
C LYS A 116 10.18 -25.08 -4.33
N GLY A 117 9.81 -23.79 -4.39
CA GLY A 117 10.72 -22.73 -4.82
C GLY A 117 11.88 -22.49 -3.83
N ALA A 118 11.58 -22.56 -2.53
CA ALA A 118 12.59 -22.46 -1.49
C ALA A 118 13.59 -23.63 -1.54
N ASP A 119 13.11 -24.87 -1.64
CA ASP A 119 13.93 -26.07 -1.76
C ASP A 119 14.83 -26.02 -3.00
N TYR A 120 14.30 -25.52 -4.11
CA TYR A 120 15.05 -25.32 -5.36
C TYR A 120 16.21 -24.33 -5.20
N THR A 121 15.98 -23.26 -4.44
CA THR A 121 16.93 -22.14 -4.32
C THR A 121 17.92 -22.33 -3.17
N TYR A 122 17.59 -23.17 -2.19
CA TYR A 122 18.34 -23.36 -0.93
C TYR A 122 19.82 -23.68 -1.15
N GLY A 123 20.13 -24.62 -2.04
CA GLY A 123 21.53 -25.04 -2.28
C GLY A 123 22.41 -23.92 -2.84
N ALA A 124 21.86 -23.06 -3.69
CA ALA A 124 22.57 -21.91 -4.24
C ALA A 124 22.77 -20.81 -3.18
N VAL A 125 21.74 -20.53 -2.38
CA VAL A 125 21.83 -19.56 -1.28
C VAL A 125 22.86 -19.99 -0.23
N LEU A 126 22.88 -21.27 0.15
CA LEU A 126 23.81 -21.78 1.15
C LEU A 126 25.27 -21.61 0.69
N ARG A 127 25.57 -21.97 -0.56
CA ARG A 127 26.93 -21.77 -1.13
C ARG A 127 27.35 -20.32 -1.17
N LEU A 128 26.45 -19.41 -1.55
CA LEU A 128 26.72 -17.97 -1.60
C LEU A 128 26.86 -17.35 -0.18
N ALA A 129 26.15 -17.90 0.80
CA ALA A 129 26.23 -17.49 2.19
C ALA A 129 27.52 -17.97 2.86
N ASP A 130 28.02 -19.15 2.49
CA ASP A 130 29.28 -19.70 3.01
C ASP A 130 30.50 -18.86 2.58
N GLU A 131 30.53 -18.40 1.33
CA GLU A 131 31.61 -17.53 0.86
C GLU A 131 31.11 -16.54 -0.22
N THR A 132 30.95 -15.26 0.15
CA THR A 132 30.45 -14.25 -0.78
C THR A 132 31.60 -13.69 -1.64
N SER A 133 31.98 -14.41 -2.69
CA SER A 133 33.00 -14.00 -3.66
C SER A 133 32.55 -14.21 -5.11
N LEU A 134 33.13 -13.43 -6.04
CA LEU A 134 32.79 -13.50 -7.48
C LEU A 134 33.18 -14.86 -8.09
N GLU A 135 34.26 -15.44 -7.58
CA GLU A 135 34.75 -16.76 -7.96
C GLU A 135 33.78 -17.86 -7.50
N ASN A 136 33.36 -17.83 -6.23
CA ASN A 136 32.38 -18.79 -5.70
C ASN A 136 31.02 -18.66 -6.41
N PHE A 137 30.61 -17.45 -6.78
CA PHE A 137 29.43 -17.24 -7.62
C PHE A 137 29.57 -17.91 -8.99
N ALA A 138 30.68 -17.68 -9.71
CA ALA A 138 30.91 -18.27 -11.02
C ALA A 138 30.94 -19.81 -10.98
N PHE A 139 31.57 -20.38 -9.95
CA PHE A 139 31.56 -21.83 -9.72
C PHE A 139 30.16 -22.35 -9.41
N THR A 140 29.44 -21.70 -8.49
CA THR A 140 28.07 -22.10 -8.13
C THR A 140 27.12 -22.03 -9.32
N LEU A 141 27.24 -20.99 -10.16
CA LEU A 141 26.47 -20.84 -11.39
C LEU A 141 26.78 -21.96 -12.39
N THR A 142 28.07 -22.23 -12.62
CA THR A 142 28.52 -23.26 -13.56
C THR A 142 28.08 -24.65 -13.12
N ASP A 143 28.26 -24.96 -11.84
CA ASP A 143 27.80 -26.22 -11.23
C ASP A 143 26.30 -26.38 -11.38
N PHE A 144 25.53 -25.31 -11.15
CA PHE A 144 24.08 -25.33 -11.27
C PHE A 144 23.62 -25.62 -12.70
N VAL A 145 24.12 -24.85 -13.68
CA VAL A 145 23.76 -25.00 -15.10
C VAL A 145 24.17 -26.38 -15.62
N SER A 146 25.32 -26.89 -15.19
CA SER A 146 25.81 -28.21 -15.58
C SER A 146 24.96 -29.34 -14.99
N ALA A 147 24.53 -29.20 -13.73
CA ALA A 147 23.73 -30.22 -13.04
C ALA A 147 22.25 -30.20 -13.47
N ASN A 148 21.72 -29.04 -13.87
CA ASN A 148 20.30 -28.84 -14.20
C ASN A 148 20.12 -28.19 -15.58
N PRO A 149 20.53 -28.87 -16.68
CA PRO A 149 20.47 -28.29 -18.01
C PRO A 149 19.03 -27.95 -18.42
N GLY A 150 18.81 -26.71 -18.85
CA GLY A 150 17.52 -26.21 -19.32
C GLY A 150 16.51 -25.81 -18.23
N GLN A 151 16.89 -25.87 -16.96
CA GLN A 151 16.08 -25.34 -15.86
C GLN A 151 16.37 -23.85 -15.63
N PRO A 152 15.38 -23.04 -15.19
CA PRO A 152 15.60 -21.63 -14.89
C PRO A 152 16.60 -21.47 -13.75
N LEU A 153 17.39 -20.41 -13.73
CA LEU A 153 18.32 -20.18 -12.62
C LEU A 153 17.54 -20.01 -11.30
N PRO A 154 18.08 -20.50 -10.17
CA PRO A 154 17.61 -20.13 -8.85
C PRO A 154 17.64 -18.61 -8.70
N VAL A 155 16.58 -18.04 -8.10
CA VAL A 155 16.40 -16.58 -7.99
C VAL A 155 17.65 -15.89 -7.44
N ALA A 156 18.30 -16.46 -6.44
CA ALA A 156 19.51 -15.87 -5.86
C ALA A 156 20.67 -15.70 -6.87
N LEU A 157 20.83 -16.65 -7.80
CA LEU A 157 21.87 -16.57 -8.84
C LEU A 157 21.45 -15.61 -9.96
N ASP A 158 20.17 -15.63 -10.32
CA ASP A 158 19.58 -14.78 -11.35
C ASP A 158 19.68 -13.28 -10.96
N THR A 159 19.25 -12.94 -9.74
CA THR A 159 19.32 -11.56 -9.22
C THR A 159 20.75 -11.05 -9.10
N LEU A 160 21.71 -11.89 -8.70
CA LEU A 160 23.13 -11.51 -8.65
C LEU A 160 23.70 -11.29 -10.06
N LEU A 161 23.30 -12.11 -11.04
CA LEU A 161 23.70 -11.95 -12.43
C LEU A 161 23.19 -10.62 -13.00
N GLU A 162 21.91 -10.29 -12.80
CA GLU A 162 21.30 -9.03 -13.25
C GLU A 162 22.01 -7.80 -12.65
N VAL A 163 22.36 -7.85 -11.35
CA VAL A 163 23.13 -6.79 -10.67
C VAL A 163 24.53 -6.64 -11.29
N LEU A 164 25.19 -7.74 -11.64
CA LEU A 164 26.52 -7.72 -12.27
C LEU A 164 26.49 -7.24 -13.73
N GLU A 165 25.43 -7.58 -14.47
CA GLU A 165 25.19 -7.15 -15.84
C GLU A 165 24.75 -5.67 -15.93
N GLY A 166 24.49 -5.02 -14.78
CA GLY A 166 24.13 -3.61 -14.71
C GLY A 166 22.69 -3.34 -15.15
N ALA A 167 21.83 -4.35 -15.13
CA ALA A 167 20.39 -4.21 -15.34
C ALA A 167 19.69 -4.28 -13.97
N PRO A 168 19.38 -3.14 -13.32
CA PRO A 168 18.76 -3.12 -11.99
C PRO A 168 17.26 -3.45 -12.03
N ASP A 169 16.82 -4.27 -12.98
CA ASP A 169 15.42 -4.60 -13.25
C ASP A 169 15.13 -6.05 -12.85
N ALA A 170 15.63 -6.47 -11.68
CA ALA A 170 15.29 -7.77 -11.09
C ALA A 170 13.86 -7.72 -10.55
N TYR A 171 12.90 -8.01 -11.43
CA TYR A 171 11.52 -8.24 -11.07
C TYR A 171 11.49 -9.30 -9.96
N PHE A 172 11.03 -8.92 -8.78
CA PHE A 172 10.48 -9.89 -7.84
C PHE A 172 9.26 -10.51 -8.51
N SER A 173 9.49 -11.59 -9.27
CA SER A 173 8.46 -12.53 -9.66
C SER A 173 7.87 -13.07 -8.37
N THR A 174 6.72 -12.50 -8.04
CA THR A 174 5.76 -12.89 -7.01
C THR A 174 5.80 -14.39 -6.74
N PHE A 175 6.17 -14.75 -5.52
CA PHE A 175 5.57 -15.86 -4.80
C PHE A 175 4.42 -15.33 -3.94
#